data_AF-B5AMY1-F1
#
_entry.id   AF-B5AMY1-F1
#
_cell.length_a   1.000
_cell.length_b   1.000
_cell.length_c   1.000
_cell.angle_alpha   90.00
_cell.angle_beta   90.00
_cell.angle_gamma   90.00
#
_symmetry.space_group_name_H-M   'P 1'
#
loop_
_entity.id
_entity.type
_entity.pdbx_description
1 polymer ?
#
loop_
_entity_poly.entity_id
_entity_poly.type
_entity_poly.pdbx_seq_one_letter_code
_entity_poly.pdbx_strand_id
1 'polypeptide(L)' 'MSLKPYTLMDVYDSLEDLNNMALYLRSGAYTDEIAHQVQNLICDKIIDLQGIVNFIRLSPSLNPQLKALTEPSL' A
#
# COMPACT_ATOMS: atom_id res chain seq x y z
N MET A 1 14.26 13.03 -10.77
CA MET A 1 13.27 11.94 -10.65
C MET A 1 11.90 12.56 -10.77
N SER A 2 11.12 12.18 -11.79
CA SER A 2 9.68 12.51 -11.83
C SER A 2 9.02 11.79 -10.67
N LEU A 3 8.42 12.52 -9.72
CA LEU A 3 7.54 11.89 -8.72
C LEU A 3 6.35 11.31 -9.47
N LYS A 4 6.32 9.99 -9.66
CA LYS A 4 5.10 9.32 -10.10
C LYS A 4 4.13 9.37 -8.90
N PRO A 5 2.97 10.03 -9.00
CA PRO A 5 2.04 10.09 -7.89
C PRO A 5 1.49 8.70 -7.61
N TYR A 6 1.37 8.35 -6.34
CA TYR A 6 0.62 7.17 -5.93
C TYR A 6 -0.86 7.33 -6.28
N THR A 7 -1.50 6.23 -6.63
CA THR A 7 -2.88 6.13 -7.07
C THR A 7 -3.65 5.13 -6.22
N LEU A 8 -4.99 5.12 -6.34
CA LEU A 8 -5.81 4.09 -5.69
C LEU A 8 -5.52 2.67 -6.19
N MET A 9 -4.93 2.51 -7.39
CA MET A 9 -4.49 1.20 -7.87
C MET A 9 -3.31 0.68 -7.03
N ASP A 10 -2.35 1.54 -6.69
CA ASP A 10 -1.22 1.15 -5.85
C ASP A 10 -1.66 0.71 -4.43
N VAL A 11 -2.75 1.31 -3.92
CA VAL A 11 -3.43 0.88 -2.68
C VAL A 11 -4.07 -0.50 -2.85
N TYR A 12 -4.80 -0.71 -3.95
CA TYR A 12 -5.46 -1.98 -4.24
C TYR A 12 -4.44 -3.13 -4.35
N ASP A 13 -3.38 -2.96 -5.13
CA ASP A 13 -2.32 -3.95 -5.33
C ASP A 13 -1.64 -4.31 -3.99
N SER A 14 -1.39 -3.30 -3.15
CA SER A 14 -0.80 -3.49 -1.82
C SER A 14 -1.72 -4.27 -0.87
N LEU A 15 -3.04 -4.04 -0.94
CA LEU A 15 -4.03 -4.78 -0.15
C LEU A 15 -4.18 -6.23 -0.63
N GLU A 16 -4.11 -6.46 -1.94
CA GLU A 16 -4.13 -7.80 -2.52
C GLU A 16 -2.91 -8.61 -2.06
N ASP A 17 -1.72 -8.02 -2.07
CA ASP A 17 -0.50 -8.64 -1.53
C ASP A 17 -0.65 -9.01 -0.05
N LEU A 18 -1.16 -8.10 0.78
CA LEU A 18 -1.40 -8.36 2.20
C LEU A 18 -2.39 -9.51 2.42
N ASN A 19 -3.47 -9.55 1.63
CA ASN A 19 -4.44 -10.64 1.68
C ASN A 19 -3.80 -11.98 1.30
N ASN A 20 -2.97 -12.00 0.26
CA ASN A 20 -2.26 -13.22 -0.17
C ASN A 20 -1.29 -13.72 0.91
N MET A 21 -0.58 -12.82 1.60
CA MET A 21 0.29 -13.18 2.73
C MET A 21 -0.52 -13.73 3.91
N ALA A 22 -1.66 -13.12 4.24
CA ALA A 22 -2.54 -13.62 5.29
C ALA A 22 -3.12 -14.99 4.94
N LEU A 23 -3.48 -15.24 3.69
CA LEU A 23 -3.93 -16.54 3.20
C LEU A 23 -2.82 -17.59 3.28
N TYR A 24 -1.59 -17.23 2.93
CA TYR A 24 -0.42 -18.10 3.10
C TYR A 24 -0.23 -18.49 4.57
N LEU A 25 -0.27 -17.52 5.49
CA LEU A 25 -0.21 -17.80 6.94
C LEU A 25 -1.40 -18.63 7.42
N ARG A 26 -2.60 -18.47 6.86
CA ARG A 26 -3.74 -19.31 7.23
C ARG A 26 -3.59 -20.76 6.78
N SER A 27 -2.79 -21.03 5.74
CA SER A 27 -2.61 -22.38 5.21
C SER A 27 -1.91 -23.34 6.17
N GLY A 28 -1.08 -22.81 7.09
CA GLY A 28 -0.24 -23.60 7.98
C GLY A 28 0.88 -24.39 7.29
N ALA A 29 1.06 -24.25 5.97
CA ALA A 29 2.03 -25.00 5.18
C ALA A 29 3.42 -24.31 5.17
N TYR A 30 3.98 -24.04 6.35
CA TYR A 30 5.25 -23.33 6.54
C TYR A 30 5.92 -23.70 7.87
N THR A 31 7.18 -23.32 8.04
CA THR A 31 7.90 -23.42 9.32
C THR A 31 7.65 -22.20 10.19
N ASP A 32 7.86 -22.31 11.50
CA ASP A 32 7.71 -21.18 12.43
C ASP A 32 8.59 -19.98 12.05
N GLU A 33 9.81 -20.23 11.56
CA GLU A 33 10.72 -19.19 11.08
C GLU A 33 10.12 -18.41 9.91
N ILE A 34 9.58 -19.12 8.91
CA ILE A 34 8.92 -18.50 7.76
C ILE A 34 7.67 -17.74 8.21
N ALA A 35 6.91 -18.27 9.17
CA ALA A 35 5.75 -17.59 9.73
C ALA A 35 6.13 -16.22 10.32
N HIS A 36 7.20 -16.17 11.12
CA HIS A 36 7.68 -14.94 11.74
C HIS A 36 8.19 -13.94 10.69
N GLN A 37 8.90 -14.41 9.67
CA GLN A 37 9.37 -13.55 8.58
C GLN A 37 8.21 -12.93 7.81
N VAL A 38 7.18 -13.72 7.47
CA VAL A 38 5.99 -13.22 6.76
C VAL A 38 5.19 -12.26 7.64
N GLN A 39 5.08 -12.51 8.94
CA GLN A 39 4.44 -11.56 9.88
C GLN A 39 5.17 -10.21 9.91
N ASN A 40 6.51 -10.21 9.96
CA ASN A 40 7.30 -8.98 9.88
C ASN A 40 7.07 -8.24 8.55
N LEU A 41 7.07 -8.98 7.44
CA LEU A 41 6.83 -8.41 6.12
C LEU A 41 5.43 -7.78 5.99
N ILE A 42 4.41 -8.40 6.61
CA ILE A 42 3.05 -7.83 6.71
C ILE A 42 3.09 -6.49 7.45
N CYS A 43 3.79 -6.41 8.59
CA CYS A 43 3.92 -5.17 9.35
C CYS A 43 4.58 -4.06 8.51
N ASP A 44 5.67 -4.36 7.82
CA ASP A 44 6.37 -3.40 6.95
C ASP A 44 5.46 -2.92 5.81
N LYS A 45 4.76 -3.84 5.14
CA LYS A 45 3.80 -3.48 4.07
C LYS A 45 2.62 -2.64 4.58
N ILE A 46 2.17 -2.85 5.81
CA ILE A 46 1.12 -2.00 6.41
C ILE A 46 1.61 -0.57 6.59
N ILE A 47 2.87 -0.37 7.03
CA ILE A 47 3.47 0.96 7.18
C ILE A 47 3.58 1.64 5.81
N ASP A 48 4.04 0.92 4.79
CA ASP A 48 4.13 1.45 3.42
C ASP A 48 2.76 1.85 2.88
N LEU A 49 1.74 1.00 3.06
CA LEU A 49 0.37 1.28 2.64
C LEU A 49 -0.21 2.52 3.34
N GLN A 50 0.07 2.70 4.63
CA GLN A 50 -0.32 3.92 5.35
C GLN A 50 0.37 5.16 4.75
N GLY A 51 1.62 5.04 4.32
CA GLY A 51 2.35 6.09 3.60
C GLY A 51 1.67 6.46 2.27
N ILE A 52 1.30 5.45 1.47
CA ILE A 52 0.59 5.60 0.19
C ILE A 52 -0.76 6.30 0.40
N VAL A 53 -1.58 5.81 1.34
CA VAL A 53 -2.90 6.39 1.64
C VAL A 53 -2.76 7.83 2.12
N ASN A 54 -1.78 8.11 3.00
CA ASN A 54 -1.52 9.47 3.45
C ASN A 54 -1.08 10.38 2.32
N PHE A 55 -0.24 9.90 1.39
CA PHE A 55 0.14 10.65 0.20
C PHE A 55 -1.09 11.00 -0.65
N ILE A 56 -1.94 10.03 -0.97
CA ILE A 56 -3.15 10.25 -1.76
C ILE A 56 -4.08 11.26 -1.06
N ARG A 57 -4.24 11.14 0.26
CA ARG A 57 -5.12 12.03 1.05
C ARG A 57 -4.58 13.45 1.17
N LEU A 58 -3.27 13.62 1.39
CA LEU A 58 -2.66 14.91 1.74
C LEU A 58 -2.08 15.64 0.53
N SER A 59 -1.63 14.93 -0.50
CA SER A 59 -0.97 15.54 -1.66
C SER A 59 -1.79 16.63 -2.37
N PRO A 60 -3.13 16.53 -2.53
CA PRO A 60 -3.92 17.59 -3.16
C PRO A 60 -3.97 18.88 -2.31
N SER A 61 -3.82 18.76 -0.99
CA SER A 61 -3.84 19.89 -0.05
C SER A 61 -2.47 20.54 0.13
N LEU A 62 -1.39 19.77 -0.06
CA LEU A 62 -0.01 20.23 0.12
C LEU A 62 0.61 20.78 -1.18
N ASN A 63 0.06 20.41 -2.34
CA ASN A 63 0.49 20.94 -3.63
C ASN A 63 -0.71 21.18 -4.56
N PRO A 64 -1.11 22.44 -4.78
CA PRO A 64 -2.23 22.80 -5.65
C PRO A 64 -2.08 22.30 -7.10
N GLN A 65 -0.85 22.08 -7.59
CA GLN A 65 -0.61 21.56 -8.94
C GLN A 65 -0.92 20.06 -9.06
N LEU A 66 -0.87 19.30 -7.96
CA LEU A 66 -1.29 17.90 -7.89
C LEU A 66 -2.82 17.76 -7.70
N LYS A 67 -3.49 18.80 -7.21
CA LYS A 67 -4.94 18.86 -7.10
C LYS A 67 -5.64 18.72 -8.46
N ALA A 68 -5.08 19.35 -9.49
CA ALA A 68 -5.58 19.27 -10.88
C ALA A 68 -5.46 17.87 -11.52
N LEU A 69 -4.67 16.95 -10.95
CA LEU A 69 -4.51 15.57 -11.44
C LEU A 69 -5.41 14.55 -10.70
N THR A 70 -6.09 14.98 -9.64
CA THR A 70 -6.92 14.11 -8.78
C THR A 70 -8.40 14.46 -8.84
N GLU A 71 -8.76 15.61 -9.43
CA GLU A 71 -10.16 15.95 -9.74
C GLU A 71 -10.54 15.36 -11.11
N PRO A 72 -11.67 14.65 -11.23
CA PRO A 72 -12.16 14.19 -12.53
C PRO A 72 -12.55 15.40 -13.39
N SER A 73 -12.13 15.41 -14.65
CA SER A 73 -12.51 16.41 -15.63
C SER A 73 -14.04 16.46 -15.77
N LEU A 74 -14.64 17.61 -15.49
CA LEU A 74 -16.05 17.92 -15.75
C LEU A 74 -16.35 17.95 -17.26
#